data_AF-A0A931D8H4-F1
#
_entry.id   AF-A0A931D8H4-F1
#
_cell.length_a   1.000
_cell.length_b   1.000
_cell.length_c   1.000
_cell.angle_alpha   90.00
_cell.angle_beta   90.00
_cell.angle_gamma   90.00
#
_symmetry.space_group_name_H-M   'P 1'
#
loop_
_entity.id
_entity.type
_entity.pdbx_description
1 polymer ?
#
loop_
_entity_poly.entity_id
_entity_poly.type
_entity_poly.pdbx_seq_one_letter_code
_entity_poly.pdbx_strand_id
1 'polypeptide(L)'
;AHPQLFEAWEQRVLLKGERPAAVEKELLGVTLIQLCVKLAERWRLPEWIVRGYRLLERDRRQLVRALHIARDNEHPLHQQQMLDADIPLRHWLTHPSNCVLLANGLAVSAHHSWDTAHSLRWQRLTGLYLQIPLSELQQQVHQHAVSSARLIHDHALWHPAQALIWPWDTRRLKPAVSAAAPPKRDDLATWRQHCARLLAEPSTFANVPQLTACARDALQACGMKRVLLLLADRQHTRLQTQQQAGLDVSAATLSLDPAQSQVLKRLLSTPGQLRLMPSNVAQFSALLPGNLKALFPSEHLLLRSVANNGRVVMLIVADQGGQPLNNVCLQAFGKTVQCIERALGSFSRRGR
;
A
#
# COMPACT_ATOMS: atom_id res chain seq x y z
N ALA A 1 18.82 2.25 -11.32
CA ALA A 1 18.68 1.37 -10.15
C ALA A 1 17.22 0.89 -10.07
N HIS A 2 16.94 -0.32 -9.57
CA HIS A 2 15.59 -0.88 -9.48
C HIS A 2 15.14 -1.07 -8.00
N PRO A 3 14.94 0.02 -7.23
CA PRO A 3 14.58 -0.07 -5.81
C PRO A 3 13.23 -0.77 -5.57
N GLN A 4 12.31 -0.68 -6.55
CA GLN A 4 10.98 -1.28 -6.50
C GLN A 4 11.01 -2.81 -6.31
N LEU A 5 12.08 -3.49 -6.75
CA LEU A 5 12.22 -4.94 -6.58
C LEU A 5 12.39 -5.31 -5.10
N PHE A 6 13.13 -4.50 -4.33
CA PHE A 6 13.35 -4.74 -2.91
C PHE A 6 12.15 -4.31 -2.07
N GLU A 7 11.44 -3.23 -2.45
CA GLU A 7 10.16 -2.87 -1.84
C GLU A 7 9.12 -4.01 -2.01
N ALA A 8 9.02 -4.58 -3.22
CA ALA A 8 8.15 -5.71 -3.49
C ALA A 8 8.57 -6.97 -2.71
N TRP A 9 9.88 -7.23 -2.59
CA TRP A 9 10.42 -8.32 -1.79
C TRP A 9 10.07 -8.15 -0.30
N GLU A 10 10.25 -6.95 0.28
CA GLU A 10 9.89 -6.66 1.67
C GLU A 10 8.40 -6.93 1.94
N GLN A 11 7.52 -6.46 1.06
CA GLN A 11 6.07 -6.67 1.17
C GLN A 11 5.69 -8.16 1.08
N ARG A 12 6.26 -8.91 0.15
CA ARG A 12 5.88 -10.31 -0.06
C ARG A 12 6.51 -11.25 0.97
N VAL A 13 7.78 -11.06 1.29
CA VAL A 13 8.52 -11.97 2.17
C VAL A 13 8.33 -11.61 3.63
N LEU A 14 8.54 -10.35 4.02
CA LEU A 14 8.49 -9.95 5.43
C LEU A 14 7.06 -9.79 5.94
N LEU A 15 6.16 -9.22 5.12
CA LEU A 15 4.79 -8.94 5.51
C LEU A 15 3.83 -10.10 5.20
N LYS A 16 3.77 -10.57 3.94
CA LYS A 16 2.86 -11.67 3.55
C LYS A 16 3.37 -13.07 3.91
N GLY A 17 4.64 -13.20 4.32
CA GLY A 17 5.23 -14.49 4.69
C GLY A 17 5.38 -15.46 3.51
N GLU A 18 5.42 -14.96 2.27
CA GLU A 18 5.66 -15.79 1.10
C GLU A 18 7.07 -16.43 1.17
N ARG A 19 7.23 -17.58 0.51
CA ARG A 19 8.50 -18.33 0.55
C ARG A 19 9.63 -17.50 -0.11
N PRO A 20 10.70 -17.12 0.62
CA PRO A 20 11.72 -16.21 0.11
C PRO A 20 12.34 -16.69 -1.22
N ALA A 21 12.69 -17.97 -1.32
CA ALA A 21 13.33 -18.53 -2.50
C ALA A 21 12.47 -18.47 -3.78
N ALA A 22 11.14 -18.49 -3.66
CA ALA A 22 10.25 -18.37 -4.82
C ALA A 22 10.15 -16.90 -5.25
N VAL A 23 9.92 -16.00 -4.30
CA VAL A 23 9.82 -14.56 -4.54
C VAL A 23 11.13 -13.99 -5.10
N GLU A 24 12.28 -14.41 -4.55
CA GLU A 24 13.59 -13.95 -5.01
C GLU A 24 13.87 -14.38 -6.45
N LYS A 25 13.55 -15.63 -6.83
CA LYS A 25 13.69 -16.08 -8.22
C LYS A 25 12.77 -15.34 -9.18
N GLU A 26 11.56 -15.02 -8.75
CA GLU A 26 10.60 -14.26 -9.55
C GLU A 26 11.04 -12.79 -9.76
N LEU A 27 11.49 -12.12 -8.69
CA LEU A 27 11.83 -10.70 -8.73
C LEU A 27 13.26 -10.41 -9.21
N LEU A 28 14.22 -11.24 -8.83
CA LEU A 28 15.66 -11.00 -9.03
C LEU A 28 16.30 -12.02 -9.99
N GLY A 29 15.61 -13.11 -10.35
CA GLY A 29 16.14 -14.22 -11.14
C GLY A 29 17.07 -15.18 -10.37
N VAL A 30 17.58 -14.76 -9.21
CA VAL A 30 18.50 -15.52 -8.34
C VAL A 30 18.11 -15.32 -6.88
N THR A 31 18.68 -16.14 -5.98
CA THR A 31 18.45 -15.94 -4.54
C THR A 31 19.24 -14.74 -4.00
N LEU A 32 18.74 -14.12 -2.92
CA LEU A 32 19.40 -12.97 -2.30
C LEU A 32 20.82 -13.33 -1.82
N ILE A 33 21.00 -14.54 -1.28
CA ILE A 33 22.31 -15.02 -0.81
C ILE A 33 23.31 -15.11 -1.96
N GLN A 34 22.90 -15.62 -3.13
CA GLN A 34 23.77 -15.69 -4.31
C GLN A 34 24.17 -14.29 -4.80
N LEU A 35 23.23 -13.34 -4.78
CA LEU A 35 23.51 -11.94 -5.08
C LEU A 35 24.53 -11.35 -4.08
N CYS A 36 24.36 -11.60 -2.78
CA CYS A 36 25.28 -11.15 -1.74
C CYS A 36 26.68 -11.74 -1.88
N VAL A 37 26.82 -13.03 -2.22
CA VAL A 37 28.13 -13.65 -2.51
C VAL A 37 28.82 -12.92 -3.66
N LYS A 38 28.11 -12.70 -4.77
CA LYS A 38 28.68 -12.03 -5.96
C LYS A 38 29.03 -10.57 -5.70
N LEU A 39 28.22 -9.87 -4.92
CA LEU A 39 28.50 -8.51 -4.47
C LEU A 39 29.75 -8.46 -3.57
N ALA A 40 29.85 -9.36 -2.60
CA ALA A 40 31.01 -9.43 -1.71
C ALA A 40 32.32 -9.72 -2.46
N GLU A 41 32.28 -10.63 -3.44
CA GLU A 41 33.41 -10.90 -4.35
C GLU A 41 33.78 -9.66 -5.17
N ARG A 42 32.78 -8.98 -5.76
CA ARG A 42 33.00 -7.80 -6.60
C ARG A 42 33.55 -6.61 -5.83
N TRP A 43 33.09 -6.40 -4.60
CA TRP A 43 33.57 -5.35 -3.70
C TRP A 43 34.88 -5.70 -2.99
N ARG A 44 35.43 -6.91 -3.24
CA ARG A 44 36.68 -7.39 -2.63
C ARG A 44 36.60 -7.35 -1.10
N LEU A 45 35.45 -7.71 -0.55
CA LEU A 45 35.30 -7.86 0.90
C LEU A 45 36.23 -8.98 1.41
N PRO A 46 36.66 -8.95 2.68
CA PRO A 46 37.49 -9.98 3.26
C PRO A 46 36.96 -11.40 2.99
N GLU A 47 37.88 -12.32 2.67
CA GLU A 47 37.61 -13.72 2.29
C GLU A 47 36.65 -14.43 3.27
N TRP A 48 36.76 -14.14 4.57
CA TRP A 48 35.92 -14.74 5.60
C TRP A 48 34.44 -14.33 5.49
N ILE A 49 34.12 -13.14 4.96
CA ILE A 49 32.75 -12.69 4.68
C ILE A 49 32.16 -13.48 3.52
N VAL A 50 32.94 -13.64 2.44
CA VAL A 50 32.53 -14.42 1.27
C VAL A 50 32.29 -15.88 1.66
N ARG A 51 33.17 -16.45 2.50
CA ARG A 51 33.00 -17.81 3.05
C ARG A 51 31.74 -17.91 3.92
N GLY A 52 31.45 -16.92 4.75
CA GLY A 52 30.21 -16.87 5.55
C GLY A 52 28.94 -16.97 4.70
N TYR A 53 28.85 -16.20 3.61
CA TYR A 53 27.71 -16.29 2.69
C TYR A 53 27.63 -17.62 1.93
N ARG A 54 28.77 -18.21 1.55
CA ARG A 54 28.80 -19.53 0.90
C ARG A 54 28.37 -20.66 1.84
N LEU A 55 28.75 -20.57 3.12
CA LEU A 55 28.33 -21.52 4.15
C LEU A 55 26.80 -21.50 4.31
N LEU A 56 26.16 -20.35 4.22
CA LEU A 56 24.70 -20.24 4.28
C LEU A 56 23.96 -20.88 3.11
N GLU A 57 24.56 -20.83 1.94
CA GLU A 57 24.00 -21.49 0.77
C GLU A 57 24.08 -23.01 0.89
N ARG A 58 25.22 -23.52 1.38
CA ARG A 58 25.54 -24.96 1.43
C ARG A 58 25.01 -25.67 2.69
N ASP A 59 25.14 -25.04 3.86
CA ASP A 59 24.95 -25.67 5.17
C ASP A 59 23.61 -25.31 5.83
N ARG A 60 22.56 -25.13 5.03
CA ARG A 60 21.21 -24.84 5.54
C ARG A 60 20.75 -25.84 6.61
N ARG A 61 21.18 -27.10 6.50
CA ARG A 61 20.87 -28.15 7.48
C ARG A 61 21.49 -27.86 8.85
N GLN A 62 22.74 -27.39 8.90
CA GLN A 62 23.40 -27.03 10.16
C GLN A 62 22.72 -25.82 10.80
N LEU A 63 22.36 -24.81 9.99
CA LEU A 63 21.60 -23.66 10.49
C LEU A 63 20.24 -24.08 11.09
N VAL A 64 19.51 -24.98 10.44
CA VAL A 64 18.23 -25.49 10.97
C VAL A 64 18.41 -26.26 12.29
N ARG A 65 19.46 -27.08 12.40
CA ARG A 65 19.79 -27.78 13.67
C ARG A 65 20.15 -26.80 14.78
N ALA A 66 21.02 -25.82 14.50
CA ALA A 66 21.38 -24.79 15.47
C ALA A 66 20.15 -23.97 15.91
N LEU A 67 19.26 -23.62 14.99
CA LEU A 67 18.00 -22.93 15.30
C LEU A 67 17.06 -23.78 16.17
N HIS A 68 17.08 -25.11 15.98
CA HIS A 68 16.30 -26.03 16.81
C HIS A 68 16.81 -26.03 18.25
N ILE A 69 18.13 -26.13 18.45
CA ILE A 69 18.76 -26.04 19.79
C ILE A 69 18.50 -24.67 20.41
N ALA A 70 18.69 -23.59 19.64
CA ALA A 70 18.49 -22.22 20.11
C ALA A 70 17.07 -21.93 20.60
N ARG A 71 16.07 -22.70 20.14
CA ARG A 71 14.67 -22.55 20.55
C ARG A 71 14.49 -22.77 22.05
N ASP A 72 15.27 -23.67 22.66
CA ASP A 72 15.17 -24.04 24.07
C ASP A 72 15.99 -23.10 24.97
N ASN A 73 15.77 -21.80 24.83
CA ASN A 73 16.58 -20.75 25.47
C ASN A 73 16.41 -20.66 27.00
N GLU A 74 15.43 -21.35 27.58
CA GLU A 74 15.19 -21.40 29.03
C GLU A 74 16.07 -22.45 29.72
N HIS A 75 16.72 -23.35 28.96
CA HIS A 75 17.56 -24.42 29.50
C HIS A 75 18.99 -24.37 28.92
N PRO A 76 19.84 -23.39 29.28
CA PRO A 76 21.18 -23.23 28.72
C PRO A 76 22.06 -24.48 28.86
N LEU A 77 21.95 -25.20 29.98
CA LEU A 77 22.69 -26.44 30.21
C LEU A 77 22.30 -27.52 29.18
N HIS A 78 21.01 -27.64 28.86
CA HIS A 78 20.53 -28.60 27.87
C HIS A 78 21.04 -28.23 26.47
N GLN A 79 21.01 -26.95 26.11
CA GLN A 79 21.56 -26.46 24.84
C GLN A 79 23.05 -26.80 24.71
N GLN A 80 23.83 -26.61 25.79
CA GLN A 80 25.24 -26.96 25.81
C GLN A 80 25.47 -28.47 25.64
N GLN A 81 24.70 -29.30 26.34
CA GLN A 81 24.77 -30.77 26.19
C GLN A 81 24.45 -31.23 24.76
N MET A 82 23.45 -30.62 24.12
CA MET A 82 23.11 -30.92 22.72
C MET A 82 24.23 -30.52 21.75
N LEU A 83 24.89 -29.38 21.98
CA LEU A 83 26.05 -28.95 21.18
C LEU A 83 27.26 -29.84 21.41
N ASP A 84 27.50 -30.28 22.65
CA ASP A 84 28.60 -31.18 23.00
C ASP A 84 28.42 -32.58 22.41
N ALA A 85 27.17 -33.02 22.23
CA ALA A 85 26.83 -34.26 21.54
C ALA A 85 27.04 -34.20 20.00
N ASP A 86 27.07 -33.01 19.40
CA ASP A 86 27.27 -32.79 17.95
C ASP A 86 28.47 -31.85 17.71
N ILE A 87 29.67 -32.40 17.85
CA ILE A 87 30.95 -31.67 17.66
C ILE A 87 31.01 -30.94 16.30
N PRO A 88 30.62 -31.55 15.15
CA PRO A 88 30.57 -30.84 13.88
C PRO A 88 29.66 -29.61 13.89
N LEU A 89 28.47 -29.71 14.49
CA LEU A 89 27.55 -28.58 14.62
C LEU A 89 28.13 -27.49 15.53
N ARG A 90 28.73 -27.86 16.66
CA ARG A 90 29.39 -26.92 17.56
C ARG A 90 30.51 -26.15 16.86
N HIS A 91 31.41 -26.84 16.17
CA HIS A 91 32.48 -26.21 15.39
C HIS A 91 31.94 -25.30 14.29
N TRP A 92 30.90 -25.74 13.59
CA TRP A 92 30.23 -24.91 12.59
C TRP A 92 29.67 -23.64 13.23
N LEU A 93 28.94 -23.75 14.34
CA LEU A 93 28.28 -22.63 15.01
C LEU A 93 29.31 -21.60 15.49
N THR A 94 30.35 -22.03 16.19
CA THR A 94 31.37 -21.16 16.79
C THR A 94 32.36 -20.58 15.76
N HIS A 95 32.19 -20.88 14.47
CA HIS A 95 33.08 -20.36 13.44
C HIS A 95 32.94 -18.83 13.35
N PRO A 96 34.04 -18.04 13.44
CA PRO A 96 33.96 -16.58 13.50
C PRO A 96 33.24 -15.92 12.32
N SER A 97 33.29 -16.53 11.13
CA SER A 97 32.57 -16.03 9.94
C SER A 97 31.05 -15.96 10.12
N ASN A 98 30.49 -16.71 11.06
CA ASN A 98 29.06 -16.66 11.35
C ASN A 98 28.64 -15.36 12.03
N CYS A 99 29.57 -14.58 12.60
CA CYS A 99 29.23 -13.31 13.24
C CYS A 99 28.54 -12.34 12.26
N VAL A 100 29.00 -12.27 11.01
CA VAL A 100 28.40 -11.42 9.97
C VAL A 100 27.02 -11.89 9.59
N LEU A 101 26.82 -13.21 9.51
CA LEU A 101 25.49 -13.76 9.30
C LEU A 101 24.55 -13.36 10.43
N LEU A 102 24.94 -13.59 11.67
CA LEU A 102 24.10 -13.31 12.84
C LEU A 102 23.77 -11.82 12.92
N ALA A 103 24.76 -10.95 12.71
CA ALA A 103 24.57 -9.51 12.66
C ALA A 103 23.60 -9.08 11.54
N ASN A 104 23.78 -9.59 10.32
CA ASN A 104 22.90 -9.27 9.20
C ASN A 104 21.49 -9.84 9.39
N GLY A 105 21.38 -11.06 9.93
CA GLY A 105 20.11 -11.69 10.27
C GLY A 105 19.32 -10.88 11.28
N LEU A 106 19.98 -10.44 12.36
CA LEU A 106 19.41 -9.53 13.36
C LEU A 106 18.98 -8.20 12.74
N ALA A 107 19.85 -7.58 11.92
CA ALA A 107 19.56 -6.29 11.30
C ALA A 107 18.33 -6.38 10.37
N VAL A 108 18.27 -7.40 9.50
CA VAL A 108 17.14 -7.61 8.57
C VAL A 108 15.86 -7.97 9.32
N SER A 109 15.93 -8.79 10.37
CA SER A 109 14.74 -9.14 11.14
C SER A 109 14.21 -7.95 11.96
N ALA A 110 15.10 -7.16 12.55
CA ALA A 110 14.75 -5.96 13.30
C ALA A 110 14.26 -4.82 12.41
N HIS A 111 14.71 -4.80 11.14
CA HIS A 111 14.19 -3.88 10.13
C HIS A 111 12.68 -4.06 9.91
N HIS A 112 12.16 -5.27 10.07
CA HIS A 112 10.72 -5.54 10.01
C HIS A 112 10.02 -5.19 11.33
N SER A 113 10.38 -5.86 12.42
CA SER A 113 9.93 -5.58 13.79
C SER A 113 10.66 -6.48 14.80
N TRP A 114 10.88 -5.96 16.01
CA TRP A 114 11.61 -6.63 17.10
C TRP A 114 10.87 -7.85 17.68
N ASP A 115 9.55 -7.81 17.72
CA ASP A 115 8.66 -8.78 18.38
C ASP A 115 8.24 -9.97 17.50
N THR A 116 8.78 -10.07 16.29
CA THR A 116 8.38 -11.11 15.34
C THR A 116 9.04 -12.44 15.66
N ALA A 117 8.37 -13.55 15.32
CA ALA A 117 8.97 -14.88 15.41
C ALA A 117 10.26 -15.00 14.56
N HIS A 118 10.37 -14.22 13.48
CA HIS A 118 11.60 -14.15 12.69
C HIS A 118 12.74 -13.48 13.45
N SER A 119 12.48 -12.32 14.09
CA SER A 119 13.45 -11.63 14.95
C SER A 119 13.88 -12.48 16.14
N LEU A 120 12.93 -13.10 16.83
CA LEU A 120 13.21 -13.97 17.97
C LEU A 120 14.11 -15.16 17.62
N ARG A 121 13.96 -15.75 16.42
CA ARG A 121 14.84 -16.84 15.96
C ARG A 121 16.30 -16.37 15.84
N TRP A 122 16.54 -15.20 15.26
CA TRP A 122 17.88 -14.63 15.11
C TRP A 122 18.48 -14.21 16.44
N GLN A 123 17.68 -13.64 17.34
CA GLN A 123 18.11 -13.34 18.69
C GLN A 123 18.55 -14.62 19.42
N ARG A 124 17.69 -15.65 19.48
CA ARG A 124 18.03 -16.92 20.12
C ARG A 124 19.29 -17.57 19.55
N LEU A 125 19.42 -17.62 18.23
CA LEU A 125 20.60 -18.18 17.58
C LEU A 125 21.88 -17.40 17.92
N THR A 126 21.77 -16.06 17.98
CA THR A 126 22.91 -15.21 18.35
C THR A 126 23.27 -15.37 19.82
N GLY A 127 22.28 -15.54 20.71
CA GLY A 127 22.50 -15.83 22.12
C GLY A 127 23.19 -17.17 22.32
N LEU A 128 22.79 -18.20 21.55
CA LEU A 128 23.46 -19.51 21.54
C LEU A 128 24.92 -19.41 21.06
N TYR A 129 25.19 -18.59 20.04
CA TYR A 129 26.55 -18.34 19.53
C TYR A 129 27.43 -17.62 20.55
N LEU A 130 26.91 -16.56 21.19
CA LEU A 130 27.62 -15.76 22.18
C LEU A 130 27.65 -16.40 23.57
N GLN A 131 26.85 -17.44 23.80
CA GLN A 131 26.66 -18.10 25.09
C GLN A 131 26.16 -17.15 26.19
N ILE A 132 25.24 -16.26 25.84
CA ILE A 132 24.61 -15.32 26.78
C ILE A 132 23.08 -15.51 26.83
N PRO A 133 22.43 -15.19 27.97
CA PRO A 133 20.97 -15.24 28.07
C PRO A 133 20.27 -14.34 27.04
N LEU A 134 19.08 -14.74 26.62
CA LEU A 134 18.30 -14.01 25.62
C LEU A 134 17.98 -12.57 26.05
N SER A 135 17.68 -12.35 27.33
CA SER A 135 17.40 -11.02 27.89
C SER A 135 18.59 -10.07 27.78
N GLU A 136 19.79 -10.56 28.12
CA GLU A 136 21.03 -9.80 28.01
C GLU A 136 21.33 -9.45 26.55
N LEU A 137 21.18 -10.43 25.64
CA LEU A 137 21.34 -10.18 24.21
C LEU A 137 20.35 -9.11 23.72
N GLN A 138 19.07 -9.21 24.07
CA GLN A 138 18.05 -8.25 23.65
C GLN A 138 18.42 -6.82 24.11
N GLN A 139 18.89 -6.68 25.35
CA GLN A 139 19.38 -5.40 25.86
C GLN A 139 20.55 -4.87 25.02
N GLN A 140 21.58 -5.68 24.76
CA GLN A 140 22.74 -5.28 23.98
C GLN A 140 22.36 -4.91 22.53
N VAL A 141 21.51 -5.71 21.87
CA VAL A 141 21.10 -5.46 20.49
C VAL A 141 20.30 -4.16 20.37
N HIS A 142 19.41 -3.86 21.33
CA HIS A 142 18.70 -2.60 21.37
C HIS A 142 19.65 -1.41 21.58
N GLN A 143 20.61 -1.52 22.50
CA GLN A 143 21.63 -0.49 22.72
C GLN A 143 22.48 -0.27 21.46
N HIS A 144 22.89 -1.33 20.78
CA HIS A 144 23.63 -1.25 19.51
C HIS A 144 22.80 -0.59 18.40
N ALA A 145 21.51 -0.87 18.32
CA ALA A 145 20.63 -0.19 17.37
C ALA A 145 20.60 1.32 17.61
N VAL A 146 20.51 1.75 18.88
CA VAL A 146 20.53 3.18 19.26
C VAL A 146 21.88 3.81 18.94
N SER A 147 22.99 3.16 19.30
CA SER A 147 24.34 3.64 18.99
C SER A 147 24.58 3.76 17.49
N SER A 148 24.13 2.77 16.70
CA SER A 148 24.19 2.81 15.24
C SER A 148 23.41 3.98 14.64
N ALA A 149 22.19 4.24 15.13
CA ALA A 149 21.36 5.36 14.71
C ALA A 149 21.95 6.73 15.09
N ARG A 150 22.75 6.81 16.16
CA ARG A 150 23.49 8.03 16.53
C ARG A 150 24.71 8.27 15.65
N LEU A 151 25.41 7.20 15.27
CA LEU A 151 26.60 7.27 14.42
C LEU A 151 26.25 7.60 12.96
N ILE A 152 25.18 7.00 12.43
CA ILE A 152 24.72 7.20 11.06
C ILE A 152 23.40 7.96 11.14
N HIS A 153 23.47 9.30 11.09
CA HIS A 153 22.29 10.15 11.15
C HIS A 153 21.78 10.50 9.75
N ASP A 154 21.07 9.57 9.12
CA ASP A 154 20.40 9.80 7.84
C ASP A 154 18.89 9.59 7.99
N HIS A 155 18.13 10.68 7.84
CA HIS A 155 16.68 10.67 7.94
C HIS A 155 16.01 9.89 6.80
N ALA A 156 16.72 9.65 5.69
CA ALA A 156 16.23 8.82 4.60
C ALA A 156 16.32 7.32 4.92
N LEU A 157 17.17 6.92 5.87
CA LEU A 157 17.36 5.53 6.24
C LEU A 157 16.48 5.12 7.42
N TRP A 158 15.93 3.91 7.33
CA TRP A 158 15.27 3.31 8.48
C TRP A 158 16.29 2.76 9.47
N HIS A 159 16.21 3.21 10.71
CA HIS A 159 17.00 2.66 11.81
C HIS A 159 16.11 1.81 12.73
N PRO A 160 16.46 0.54 13.02
CA PRO A 160 15.69 -0.30 13.95
C PRO A 160 15.47 0.32 15.35
N ALA A 161 16.33 1.24 15.77
CA ALA A 161 16.15 2.02 16.99
C ALA A 161 14.86 2.85 17.00
N GLN A 162 14.40 3.33 15.84
CA GLN A 162 13.15 4.09 15.74
C GLN A 162 11.96 3.26 16.22
N ALA A 163 11.95 1.95 15.95
CA ALA A 163 10.88 1.05 16.40
C ALA A 163 10.77 0.95 17.94
N LEU A 164 11.86 1.19 18.69
CA LEU A 164 11.88 1.11 20.15
C LEU A 164 11.11 2.24 20.83
N ILE A 165 10.81 3.32 20.10
CA ILE A 165 10.09 4.50 20.60
C ILE A 165 8.57 4.31 20.46
N TRP A 166 8.13 3.43 19.56
CA TRP A 166 6.73 3.16 19.28
C TRP A 166 6.20 2.04 20.19
N PRO A 167 4.87 1.91 20.33
CA PRO A 167 4.26 0.72 20.93
C PRO A 167 4.83 -0.56 20.30
N TRP A 168 5.06 -1.59 21.12
CA TRP A 168 5.81 -2.80 20.76
C TRP A 168 5.23 -3.59 19.56
N ASP A 169 3.92 -3.47 19.34
CA ASP A 169 3.16 -4.08 18.26
C ASP A 169 3.16 -3.25 16.95
N THR A 170 3.77 -2.06 16.96
CA THR A 170 3.85 -1.19 15.79
C THR A 170 4.68 -1.83 14.68
N ARG A 171 4.14 -1.89 13.47
CA ARG A 171 4.84 -2.41 12.28
C ARG A 171 5.26 -1.27 11.36
N ARG A 172 6.54 -1.23 10.99
CA ARG A 172 7.07 -0.32 9.97
C ARG A 172 6.42 -0.60 8.61
N LEU A 173 6.48 -1.86 8.20
CA LEU A 173 5.91 -2.32 6.94
C LEU A 173 4.40 -2.40 7.09
N LYS A 174 3.69 -1.45 6.47
CA LYS A 174 2.24 -1.51 6.34
C LYS A 174 1.88 -2.35 5.11
N PRO A 175 0.78 -3.10 5.15
CA PRO A 175 0.29 -3.80 3.96
C PRO A 175 0.15 -2.78 2.84
N ALA A 176 0.64 -3.13 1.64
CA ALA A 176 0.31 -2.35 0.45
C ALA A 176 -1.20 -2.13 0.42
N VAL A 177 -1.63 -0.87 0.32
CA VAL A 177 -3.04 -0.48 0.33
C VAL A 177 -3.71 -1.24 -0.81
N SER A 178 -4.51 -2.27 -0.47
CA SER A 178 -5.18 -3.08 -1.48
C SER A 178 -6.22 -2.22 -2.19
N ALA A 179 -6.42 -2.45 -3.49
CA ALA A 179 -7.56 -1.88 -4.18
C ALA A 179 -8.84 -2.23 -3.42
N ALA A 180 -9.80 -1.30 -3.41
CA ALA A 180 -11.06 -1.53 -2.74
C ALA A 180 -11.72 -2.82 -3.23
N ALA A 181 -12.44 -3.50 -2.32
CA ALA A 181 -13.17 -4.71 -2.66
C ALA A 181 -14.15 -4.46 -3.82
N PRO A 182 -14.34 -5.42 -4.73
CA PRO A 182 -15.36 -5.32 -5.76
C PRO A 182 -16.76 -5.23 -5.14
N PRO A 183 -17.74 -4.64 -5.84
CA PRO A 183 -19.12 -4.53 -5.36
C PRO A 183 -19.72 -5.93 -5.19
N LYS A 184 -20.58 -6.10 -4.17
CA LYS A 184 -21.24 -7.39 -3.94
C LYS A 184 -22.25 -7.67 -5.06
N ARG A 185 -22.67 -8.93 -5.18
CA ARG A 185 -23.65 -9.36 -6.18
C ARG A 185 -24.96 -8.56 -6.08
N ASP A 186 -25.41 -8.30 -4.87
CA ASP A 186 -26.64 -7.54 -4.61
C ASP A 186 -26.48 -6.06 -4.99
N ASP A 187 -25.33 -5.45 -4.67
CA ASP A 187 -25.01 -4.07 -5.10
C ASP A 187 -25.02 -3.96 -6.62
N LEU A 188 -24.49 -4.96 -7.33
CA LEU A 188 -24.52 -5.01 -8.80
C LEU A 188 -25.93 -5.20 -9.37
N ALA A 189 -26.84 -5.85 -8.64
CA ALA A 189 -28.24 -5.94 -9.05
C ALA A 189 -28.94 -4.58 -8.90
N THR A 190 -28.75 -3.92 -7.75
CA THR A 190 -29.24 -2.57 -7.47
C THR A 190 -28.69 -1.54 -8.46
N TRP A 191 -27.40 -1.63 -8.79
CA TRP A 191 -26.75 -0.80 -9.81
C TRP A 191 -27.44 -0.93 -11.17
N ARG A 192 -27.73 -2.15 -11.63
CA ARG A 192 -28.44 -2.38 -12.90
C ARG A 192 -29.84 -1.78 -12.87
N GLN A 193 -30.55 -1.87 -11.76
CA GLN A 193 -31.88 -1.25 -11.60
C GLN A 193 -31.81 0.28 -11.72
N HIS A 194 -30.85 0.93 -11.05
CA HIS A 194 -30.67 2.37 -11.18
C HIS A 194 -30.28 2.79 -12.60
N CYS A 195 -29.37 2.05 -13.25
CA CYS A 195 -29.02 2.30 -14.66
C CYS A 195 -30.23 2.12 -15.60
N ALA A 196 -31.07 1.10 -15.39
CA ALA A 196 -32.28 0.91 -16.16
C ALA A 196 -33.27 2.07 -15.98
N ARG A 197 -33.43 2.59 -14.75
CA ARG A 197 -34.24 3.78 -14.47
C ARG A 197 -33.69 5.04 -15.14
N LEU A 198 -32.36 5.22 -15.15
CA LEU A 198 -31.71 6.33 -15.86
C LEU A 198 -31.97 6.27 -17.37
N LEU A 199 -32.03 5.07 -17.95
CA LEU A 199 -32.21 4.84 -19.38
C LEU A 199 -33.68 4.68 -19.82
N ALA A 200 -34.65 4.81 -18.91
CA ALA A 200 -36.06 4.62 -19.24
C ALA A 200 -36.57 5.72 -20.19
N GLU A 201 -37.32 5.32 -21.22
CA GLU A 201 -37.98 6.22 -22.16
C GLU A 201 -39.49 5.93 -22.20
N PRO A 202 -40.36 6.91 -21.90
CA PRO A 202 -40.04 8.28 -21.49
C PRO A 202 -39.37 8.37 -20.11
N SER A 203 -38.58 9.43 -19.89
CA SER A 203 -37.86 9.64 -18.62
C SER A 203 -38.83 9.62 -17.43
N THR A 204 -38.56 8.74 -16.46
CA THR A 204 -39.36 8.61 -15.22
C THR A 204 -39.16 9.77 -14.24
N PHE A 205 -38.15 10.62 -14.44
CA PHE A 205 -37.84 11.72 -13.53
C PHE A 205 -38.67 12.96 -13.83
N ALA A 206 -39.20 13.60 -12.77
CA ALA A 206 -39.94 14.84 -12.88
C ALA A 206 -39.03 16.08 -12.90
N ASN A 207 -37.85 16.01 -12.28
CA ASN A 207 -36.92 17.13 -12.16
C ASN A 207 -35.45 16.66 -12.09
N VAL A 208 -34.52 17.60 -12.27
CA VAL A 208 -33.07 17.35 -12.21
C VAL A 208 -32.62 16.77 -10.86
N PRO A 209 -33.08 17.27 -9.69
CA PRO A 209 -32.76 16.65 -8.40
C PRO A 209 -33.04 15.14 -8.35
N GLN A 210 -34.22 14.68 -8.79
CA GLN A 210 -34.56 13.25 -8.80
C GLN A 210 -33.63 12.44 -9.71
N LEU A 211 -33.31 12.95 -10.90
CA LEU A 211 -32.37 12.30 -11.81
C LEU A 211 -30.98 12.18 -11.18
N THR A 212 -30.47 13.27 -10.60
CA THR A 212 -29.16 13.28 -9.95
C THR A 212 -29.11 12.41 -8.70
N ALA A 213 -30.22 12.27 -7.96
CA ALA A 213 -30.30 11.35 -6.83
C ALA A 213 -30.16 9.89 -7.29
N CYS A 214 -30.87 9.49 -8.35
CA CYS A 214 -30.71 8.17 -8.95
C CYS A 214 -29.29 7.94 -9.50
N ALA A 215 -28.66 8.98 -10.06
CA ALA A 215 -27.27 8.94 -10.51
C ALA A 215 -26.29 8.72 -9.35
N ARG A 216 -26.46 9.44 -8.23
CA ARG A 216 -25.69 9.24 -7.00
C ARG A 216 -25.84 7.82 -6.49
N ASP A 217 -27.06 7.30 -6.41
CA ASP A 217 -27.33 5.94 -5.91
C ASP A 217 -26.71 4.87 -6.82
N ALA A 218 -26.75 5.06 -8.15
CA ALA A 218 -26.07 4.20 -9.11
C ALA A 218 -24.54 4.19 -8.92
N LEU A 219 -23.95 5.35 -8.62
CA LEU A 219 -22.51 5.48 -8.36
C LEU A 219 -22.11 4.81 -7.04
N GLN A 220 -22.94 4.88 -6.00
CA GLN A 220 -22.70 4.14 -4.77
C GLN A 220 -22.80 2.63 -4.99
N ALA A 221 -23.85 2.17 -5.68
CA ALA A 221 -24.07 0.76 -5.98
C ALA A 221 -22.97 0.16 -6.89
N CYS A 222 -22.29 0.97 -7.70
CA CYS A 222 -21.13 0.51 -8.49
C CYS A 222 -19.82 0.43 -7.70
N GLY A 223 -19.84 0.81 -6.42
CA GLY A 223 -18.74 0.66 -5.47
C GLY A 223 -18.01 1.95 -5.10
N MET A 224 -18.49 3.12 -5.53
CA MET A 224 -17.94 4.40 -5.04
C MET A 224 -18.43 4.66 -3.61
N LYS A 225 -17.50 4.94 -2.69
CA LYS A 225 -17.86 5.20 -1.28
C LYS A 225 -18.23 6.64 -1.04
N ARG A 226 -17.47 7.56 -1.64
CA ARG A 226 -17.71 9.00 -1.56
C ARG A 226 -17.96 9.53 -2.95
N VAL A 227 -19.04 10.27 -3.11
CA VAL A 227 -19.52 10.76 -4.41
C VAL A 227 -20.00 12.19 -4.24
N LEU A 228 -19.63 13.05 -5.18
CA LEU A 228 -20.08 14.43 -5.27
C LEU A 228 -20.47 14.73 -6.72
N LEU A 229 -21.71 15.17 -6.93
CA LEU A 229 -22.22 15.63 -8.23
C LEU A 229 -22.34 17.15 -8.17
N LEU A 230 -21.59 17.84 -9.01
CA LEU A 230 -21.58 19.29 -9.13
C LEU A 230 -22.22 19.70 -10.46
N LEU A 231 -23.29 20.50 -10.44
CA LEU A 231 -23.86 21.08 -11.65
C LEU A 231 -23.08 22.33 -12.06
N ALA A 232 -22.79 22.45 -13.35
CA ALA A 232 -22.20 23.65 -13.93
C ALA A 232 -23.30 24.63 -14.35
N ASP A 233 -23.07 25.91 -14.11
CA ASP A 233 -23.92 26.97 -14.65
C ASP A 233 -23.75 27.16 -16.18
N ARG A 234 -24.55 28.04 -16.76
CA ARG A 234 -24.53 28.31 -18.21
C ARG A 234 -23.30 29.08 -18.68
N GLN A 235 -22.45 29.55 -17.79
CA GLN A 235 -21.25 30.34 -18.12
C GLN A 235 -19.96 29.58 -17.75
N HIS A 236 -20.07 28.39 -17.14
CA HIS A 236 -18.97 27.65 -16.51
C HIS A 236 -18.20 28.50 -15.48
N THR A 237 -18.89 29.43 -14.83
CA THR A 237 -18.36 30.29 -13.77
C THR A 237 -18.57 29.70 -12.37
N ARG A 238 -19.51 28.74 -12.24
CA ARG A 238 -19.81 28.12 -10.95
C ARG A 238 -20.15 26.64 -11.12
N LEU A 239 -19.57 25.84 -10.22
CA LEU A 239 -19.92 24.45 -9.97
C LEU A 239 -20.56 24.33 -8.59
N GLN A 240 -21.82 23.91 -8.53
CA GLN A 240 -22.59 23.83 -7.28
C GLN A 240 -22.99 22.39 -6.98
N THR A 241 -22.84 21.96 -5.72
CA THR A 241 -23.26 20.62 -5.31
C THR A 241 -24.74 20.42 -5.52
N GLN A 242 -25.08 19.34 -6.20
CA GLN A 242 -26.43 18.90 -6.43
C GLN A 242 -26.75 17.64 -5.62
N GLN A 243 -25.79 16.72 -5.53
CA GLN A 243 -25.90 15.49 -4.75
C GLN A 243 -24.56 15.13 -4.14
N GLN A 244 -24.60 14.54 -2.95
CA GLN A 244 -23.43 13.98 -2.30
C GLN A 244 -23.80 12.65 -1.63
N ALA A 245 -22.82 11.76 -1.52
CA ALA A 245 -22.92 10.58 -0.67
C ALA A 245 -21.57 10.28 -0.02
N GLY A 246 -21.60 9.77 1.22
CA GLY A 246 -20.40 9.36 1.95
C GLY A 246 -19.46 10.52 2.32
N LEU A 247 -19.91 11.76 2.19
CA LEU A 247 -19.18 12.97 2.55
C LEU A 247 -19.84 13.63 3.76
N ASP A 248 -19.08 14.53 4.40
CA ASP A 248 -19.61 15.40 5.45
C ASP A 248 -20.78 16.26 4.91
N VAL A 249 -21.73 16.61 5.79
CA VAL A 249 -22.92 17.41 5.44
C VAL A 249 -22.56 18.76 4.81
N SER A 250 -21.42 19.33 5.21
CA SER A 250 -20.85 20.55 4.61
C SER A 250 -20.60 20.45 3.09
N ALA A 251 -20.45 19.24 2.54
CA ALA A 251 -20.30 19.05 1.10
C ALA A 251 -21.54 19.48 0.31
N ALA A 252 -22.73 19.46 0.92
CA ALA A 252 -24.00 19.81 0.26
C ALA A 252 -24.08 21.29 -0.16
N THR A 253 -23.36 22.17 0.53
CA THR A 253 -23.33 23.62 0.22
C THR A 253 -22.08 24.04 -0.56
N LEU A 254 -21.23 23.09 -0.96
CA LEU A 254 -20.00 23.38 -1.69
C LEU A 254 -20.30 24.07 -3.03
N SER A 255 -19.57 25.15 -3.25
CA SER A 255 -19.54 25.89 -4.51
C SER A 255 -18.09 26.10 -4.91
N LEU A 256 -17.75 25.75 -6.15
CA LEU A 256 -16.42 25.92 -6.72
C LEU A 256 -16.48 26.95 -7.84
N ASP A 257 -15.49 27.83 -7.88
CA ASP A 257 -15.21 28.69 -9.02
C ASP A 257 -14.18 27.99 -9.93
N PRO A 258 -14.57 27.52 -11.13
CA PRO A 258 -13.65 26.89 -12.06
C PRO A 258 -12.49 27.82 -12.45
N ALA A 259 -12.63 29.15 -12.37
CA ALA A 259 -11.59 30.10 -12.70
C ALA A 259 -10.30 29.91 -11.87
N GLN A 260 -10.46 29.37 -10.65
CA GLN A 260 -9.38 29.17 -9.66
C GLN A 260 -8.63 27.85 -9.85
N SER A 261 -9.02 26.99 -10.80
CA SER A 261 -8.37 25.69 -11.01
C SER A 261 -8.23 25.37 -12.50
N GLN A 262 -6.98 25.17 -12.95
CA GLN A 262 -6.69 24.76 -14.33
C GLN A 262 -7.28 23.38 -14.67
N VAL A 263 -7.35 22.48 -13.68
CA VAL A 263 -7.98 21.17 -13.84
C VAL A 263 -9.47 21.32 -14.09
N LEU A 264 -10.17 22.15 -13.30
CA LEU A 264 -11.60 22.37 -13.47
C LEU A 264 -11.91 23.07 -14.80
N LYS A 265 -11.14 24.10 -15.19
CA LYS A 265 -11.27 24.74 -16.52
C LYS A 265 -11.21 23.73 -17.64
N ARG A 266 -10.21 22.85 -17.62
CA ARG A 266 -10.01 21.83 -18.66
C ARG A 266 -11.14 20.80 -18.70
N LEU A 267 -11.58 20.34 -17.53
CA LEU A 267 -12.68 19.37 -17.43
C LEU A 267 -14.03 19.98 -17.84
N LEU A 268 -14.23 21.30 -17.70
CA LEU A 268 -15.45 21.97 -18.16
C LEU A 268 -15.40 22.40 -19.63
N SER A 269 -14.21 22.65 -20.18
CA SER A 269 -14.07 23.04 -21.59
C SER A 269 -14.18 21.85 -22.54
N THR A 270 -13.62 20.70 -22.17
CA THR A 270 -13.67 19.47 -22.97
C THR A 270 -14.08 18.29 -22.08
N PRO A 271 -15.10 17.50 -22.46
CA PRO A 271 -15.47 16.31 -21.70
C PRO A 271 -14.27 15.38 -21.49
N GLY A 272 -13.94 15.10 -20.23
CA GLY A 272 -12.72 14.38 -19.90
C GLY A 272 -12.79 13.70 -18.54
N GLN A 273 -11.75 12.94 -18.23
CA GLN A 273 -11.57 12.29 -16.94
C GLN A 273 -10.16 12.54 -16.43
N LEU A 274 -10.06 12.91 -15.16
CA LEU A 274 -8.81 12.90 -14.42
C LEU A 274 -8.88 11.82 -13.35
N ARG A 275 -7.87 10.95 -13.33
CA ARG A 275 -7.68 9.96 -12.27
C ARG A 275 -6.42 10.31 -11.51
N LEU A 276 -6.56 10.65 -10.23
CA LEU A 276 -5.45 10.80 -9.32
C LEU A 276 -4.98 9.41 -8.85
N MET A 277 -3.68 9.24 -8.86
CA MET A 277 -2.94 8.08 -8.37
C MET A 277 -1.63 8.58 -7.74
N PRO A 278 -0.97 7.79 -6.88
CA PRO A 278 0.31 8.16 -6.28
C PRO A 278 1.36 8.64 -7.31
N SER A 279 1.35 8.09 -8.52
CA SER A 279 2.26 8.46 -9.60
C SER A 279 2.05 9.87 -10.19
N ASN A 280 0.88 10.50 -9.99
CA ASN A 280 0.56 11.79 -10.60
C ASN A 280 -0.03 12.82 -9.61
N VAL A 281 -0.30 12.43 -8.36
CA VAL A 281 -0.95 13.29 -7.37
C VAL A 281 -0.15 14.57 -7.10
N ALA A 282 1.18 14.48 -7.04
CA ALA A 282 2.04 15.65 -6.82
C ALA A 282 1.86 16.74 -7.91
N GLN A 283 1.62 16.33 -9.16
CA GLN A 283 1.43 17.25 -10.28
C GLN A 283 0.03 17.90 -10.26
N PHE A 284 -1.02 17.13 -9.98
CA PHE A 284 -2.40 17.58 -10.16
C PHE A 284 -3.06 18.09 -8.88
N SER A 285 -2.65 17.62 -7.69
CA SER A 285 -3.24 18.04 -6.42
C SER A 285 -3.02 19.51 -6.11
N ALA A 286 -1.88 20.08 -6.54
CA ALA A 286 -1.62 21.52 -6.45
C ALA A 286 -2.63 22.36 -7.27
N LEU A 287 -3.19 21.78 -8.34
CA LEU A 287 -4.11 22.45 -9.25
C LEU A 287 -5.59 22.27 -8.87
N LEU A 288 -5.90 21.50 -7.81
CA LEU A 288 -7.25 21.31 -7.30
C LEU A 288 -7.61 22.32 -6.20
N PRO A 289 -8.86 22.81 -6.14
CA PRO A 289 -9.32 23.68 -5.07
C PRO A 289 -9.15 23.06 -3.68
N GLY A 290 -8.76 23.88 -2.69
CA GLY A 290 -8.50 23.42 -1.32
C GLY A 290 -9.71 22.79 -0.63
N ASN A 291 -10.89 23.39 -0.82
CA ASN A 291 -12.16 22.87 -0.30
C ASN A 291 -12.54 21.50 -0.89
N LEU A 292 -12.25 21.24 -2.16
CA LEU A 292 -12.44 19.92 -2.76
C LEU A 292 -11.46 18.89 -2.18
N LYS A 293 -10.19 19.28 -1.98
CA LYS A 293 -9.18 18.42 -1.35
C LYS A 293 -9.54 18.04 0.08
N ALA A 294 -10.11 18.97 0.85
CA ALA A 294 -10.55 18.71 2.21
C ALA A 294 -11.63 17.62 2.28
N LEU A 295 -12.54 17.56 1.29
CA LEU A 295 -13.56 16.52 1.20
C LEU A 295 -13.00 15.14 0.79
N PHE A 296 -11.87 15.13 0.06
CA PHE A 296 -11.24 13.92 -0.44
C PHE A 296 -9.72 13.89 -0.11
N PRO A 297 -9.34 13.70 1.17
CA PRO A 297 -7.93 13.66 1.60
C PRO A 297 -7.28 12.31 1.20
N SER A 298 -7.04 12.09 -0.09
CA SER A 298 -6.40 10.87 -0.59
C SER A 298 -5.71 11.08 -1.93
N GLU A 299 -4.81 10.15 -2.27
CA GLU A 299 -4.11 10.12 -3.56
C GLU A 299 -4.89 9.40 -4.67
N HIS A 300 -6.08 8.86 -4.35
CA HIS A 300 -6.91 8.08 -5.25
C HIS A 300 -8.27 8.75 -5.43
N LEU A 301 -8.40 9.57 -6.48
CA LEU A 301 -9.60 10.34 -6.75
C LEU A 301 -9.96 10.29 -8.23
N LEU A 302 -11.25 10.24 -8.54
CA LEU A 302 -11.76 10.28 -9.90
C LEU A 302 -12.56 11.57 -10.10
N LEU A 303 -12.22 12.34 -11.13
CA LEU A 303 -12.99 13.49 -11.60
C LEU A 303 -13.42 13.21 -13.03
N ARG A 304 -14.73 13.25 -13.30
CA ARG A 304 -15.28 12.96 -14.62
C ARG A 304 -16.31 14.01 -15.02
N SER A 305 -16.08 14.63 -16.17
CA SER A 305 -17.05 15.53 -16.81
C SER A 305 -18.19 14.72 -17.43
N VAL A 306 -19.40 15.27 -17.36
CA VAL A 306 -20.60 14.73 -17.98
C VAL A 306 -21.15 15.76 -18.94
N ALA A 307 -21.28 15.38 -20.20
CA ALA A 307 -21.73 16.27 -21.26
C ALA A 307 -23.18 15.99 -21.67
N ASN A 308 -23.92 17.05 -22.02
CA ASN A 308 -25.19 16.97 -22.72
C ASN A 308 -25.10 17.82 -23.99
N ASN A 309 -25.36 17.21 -25.15
CA ASN A 309 -25.26 17.86 -26.47
C ASN A 309 -23.93 18.61 -26.70
N GLY A 310 -22.80 17.98 -26.36
CA GLY A 310 -21.45 18.54 -26.56
C GLY A 310 -21.00 19.55 -25.50
N ARG A 311 -21.88 19.95 -24.58
CA ARG A 311 -21.56 20.88 -23.49
C ARG A 311 -21.44 20.14 -22.16
N VAL A 312 -20.40 20.40 -21.37
CA VAL A 312 -20.26 19.87 -20.01
C VAL A 312 -21.28 20.55 -19.09
N VAL A 313 -22.15 19.76 -18.46
CA VAL A 313 -23.23 20.27 -17.58
C VAL A 313 -23.06 19.83 -16.12
N MET A 314 -22.22 18.83 -15.88
CA MET A 314 -21.99 18.28 -14.55
C MET A 314 -20.56 17.75 -14.42
N LEU A 315 -20.00 17.86 -13.22
CA LEU A 315 -18.75 17.24 -12.82
C LEU A 315 -19.03 16.24 -11.70
N ILE A 316 -18.60 14.99 -11.90
CA ILE A 316 -18.66 13.94 -10.88
C ILE A 316 -17.28 13.81 -10.26
N VAL A 317 -17.22 13.86 -8.93
CA VAL A 317 -16.02 13.55 -8.14
C VAL A 317 -16.32 12.35 -7.27
N ALA A 318 -15.50 11.30 -7.35
CA ALA A 318 -15.74 10.08 -6.59
C ALA A 318 -14.46 9.35 -6.20
N ASP A 319 -14.53 8.58 -5.11
CA ASP A 319 -13.49 7.66 -4.71
C ASP A 319 -14.02 6.40 -4.00
N GLN A 320 -13.10 5.53 -3.57
CA GLN A 320 -13.42 4.33 -2.78
C GLN A 320 -12.91 4.43 -1.33
N GLY A 321 -13.06 5.60 -0.71
CA GLY A 321 -12.62 5.86 0.67
C GLY A 321 -11.10 5.99 0.77
N GLY A 322 -10.49 6.64 -0.22
CA GLY A 322 -9.04 6.86 -0.31
C GLY A 322 -8.21 5.64 -0.68
N GLN A 323 -8.84 4.50 -0.99
CA GLN A 323 -8.17 3.28 -1.46
C GLN A 323 -7.94 3.34 -2.99
N PRO A 324 -6.97 2.58 -3.53
CA PRO A 324 -6.83 2.42 -4.97
C PRO A 324 -8.13 1.95 -5.63
N LEU A 325 -8.50 2.63 -6.72
CA LEU A 325 -9.73 2.35 -7.44
C LEU A 325 -9.68 0.97 -8.11
N ASN A 326 -10.66 0.12 -7.80
CA ASN A 326 -10.84 -1.21 -8.35
C ASN A 326 -11.25 -1.13 -9.84
N ASN A 327 -10.66 -1.98 -10.69
CA ASN A 327 -10.91 -1.96 -12.14
C ASN A 327 -12.37 -2.28 -12.52
N VAL A 328 -13.03 -3.19 -11.79
CA VAL A 328 -14.45 -3.51 -12.03
C VAL A 328 -15.32 -2.30 -11.69
N CYS A 329 -15.06 -1.64 -10.56
CA CYS A 329 -15.76 -0.42 -10.16
C CYS A 329 -15.54 0.71 -11.16
N LEU A 330 -14.32 0.87 -11.69
CA LEU A 330 -14.02 1.88 -12.71
C LEU A 330 -14.78 1.65 -14.03
N GLN A 331 -14.87 0.40 -14.47
CA GLN A 331 -15.67 0.06 -15.65
C GLN A 331 -17.16 0.33 -15.41
N ALA A 332 -17.67 -0.05 -14.24
CA ALA A 332 -19.07 0.20 -13.87
C ALA A 332 -19.35 1.71 -13.73
N PHE A 333 -18.45 2.48 -13.12
CA PHE A 333 -18.51 3.94 -13.07
C PHE A 333 -18.62 4.55 -14.48
N GLY A 334 -17.76 4.14 -15.42
CA GLY A 334 -17.82 4.63 -16.80
C GLY A 334 -19.17 4.35 -17.48
N LYS A 335 -19.73 3.16 -17.27
CA LYS A 335 -21.09 2.81 -17.74
C LYS A 335 -22.18 3.63 -17.06
N THR A 336 -22.07 3.87 -15.76
CA THR A 336 -23.01 4.74 -15.03
C THR A 336 -23.01 6.15 -15.61
N VAL A 337 -21.83 6.71 -15.90
CA VAL A 337 -21.71 8.05 -16.52
C VAL A 337 -22.38 8.08 -17.89
N GLN A 338 -22.20 7.06 -18.74
CA GLN A 338 -22.90 6.97 -20.02
C GLN A 338 -24.43 6.91 -19.85
N CYS A 339 -24.93 6.21 -18.82
CA CYS A 339 -26.36 6.20 -18.51
C CYS A 339 -26.86 7.59 -18.10
N ILE A 340 -26.08 8.32 -17.30
CA ILE A 340 -26.39 9.69 -16.89
C ILE A 340 -26.43 10.64 -18.09
N GLU A 341 -25.44 10.57 -19.00
CA GLU A 341 -25.40 11.41 -20.21
C GLU A 341 -26.65 11.20 -21.08
N ARG A 342 -27.05 9.94 -21.29
CA ARG A 342 -28.27 9.60 -22.02
C ARG A 342 -29.52 10.08 -21.31
N ALA A 343 -29.62 9.88 -19.99
CA ALA A 343 -30.74 10.33 -19.17
C ALA A 343 -30.93 11.86 -19.27
N LEU A 344 -29.84 12.63 -19.19
CA LEU A 344 -29.87 14.08 -19.33
C LEU A 344 -30.29 14.51 -20.74
N GLY A 345 -29.83 13.79 -21.76
CA GLY A 345 -30.26 13.97 -23.15
C GLY A 345 -31.77 13.79 -23.30
N SER A 346 -32.32 12.65 -22.90
CA SER A 346 -33.75 12.35 -23.01
C SER A 346 -34.62 13.26 -22.12
N PHE A 347 -34.16 13.59 -20.90
CA PHE A 347 -34.84 14.54 -20.03
C PHE A 347 -34.94 15.94 -20.64
N SER A 348 -33.86 16.43 -21.27
CA SER A 348 -33.84 17.76 -21.91
C SER A 348 -34.76 17.89 -23.13
N ARG A 349 -35.10 16.76 -23.79
CA ARG A 349 -36.01 16.73 -24.93
C ARG A 349 -37.48 16.82 -24.55
N ARG A 350 -37.86 16.49 -23.30
CA ARG A 350 -39.26 16.54 -22.83
C ARG A 350 -39.83 17.95 -22.73
N GLY A 351 -38.97 18.95 -22.55
CA GLY A 351 -39.36 20.36 -22.46
C GLY A 351 -39.29 21.12 -23.80
N ARG A 352 -38.98 20.43 -24.90
CA ARG A 352 -39.18 20.90 -26.27
C ARG A 352 -40.40 20.21 -26.84
#